data_AF-T2KSN7-F1
#
_entry.id   AF-T2KSN7-F1
#
_cell.length_a   1.000
_cell.length_b   1.000
_cell.length_c   1.000
_cell.angle_alpha   90.00
_cell.angle_beta   90.00
_cell.angle_gamma   90.00
#
_symmetry.space_group_name_H-M   'P 1'
#
loop_
_entity.id
_entity.type
_entity.pdbx_description
1 polymer ?
#
loop_
_entity_poly.entity_id
_entity_poly.type
_entity_poly.pdbx_seq_one_letter_code
_entity_poly.pdbx_strand_id
1 'polypeptide(L)'
;YIIHGGKTPNNELSDKIYVMSVVCKNNKKVTFCCTEKDLVGDIPEARYGHTIDVVHSRGKSMGVVFGGRSYIPSAQRTTEKWNSVADCLPHVFLVDFEFGCSTSYILPELQDGLSFHVSIARNDTIYILGGHSLANNIRPANLYRIKVDLPLGSPAVNCTVLPGGISVSSAILTQTNSDEFVIVGGYQLENQKRMVCNVISLENNKIEIREMETPDWTPDIKHSKIWFGSSMG
;
A
#
# COMPACT_ATOMS: atom_id res chain seq x y z
N TYR A 1 15.19 -2.00 -1.08
CA TYR A 1 13.79 -1.77 -1.47
C TYR A 1 13.20 -3.05 -2.02
N ILE A 2 11.90 -3.24 -1.82
CA ILE A 2 11.12 -4.33 -2.41
C ILE A 2 10.12 -3.69 -3.35
N ILE A 3 9.98 -4.25 -4.56
CA ILE A 3 9.04 -3.78 -5.58
C ILE A 3 8.23 -4.99 -6.02
N HIS A 4 6.91 -4.92 -5.92
CA HIS A 4 6.02 -5.99 -6.34
C HIS A 4 4.94 -5.43 -7.28
N GLY A 5 4.66 -6.19 -8.33
CA GLY A 5 3.64 -5.88 -9.33
C GLY A 5 3.82 -4.56 -10.08
N GLY A 6 2.72 -3.83 -10.27
CA GLY A 6 2.69 -2.61 -11.08
C GLY A 6 2.35 -2.85 -12.55
N LYS A 7 2.26 -1.75 -13.32
CA LYS A 7 1.98 -1.78 -14.77
C LYS A 7 3.26 -1.61 -15.57
N THR A 8 3.47 -2.49 -16.55
CA THR A 8 4.55 -2.37 -17.53
C THR A 8 4.24 -1.28 -18.57
N PRO A 9 5.23 -0.82 -19.35
CA PRO A 9 4.99 0.13 -20.44
C PRO A 9 3.95 -0.35 -21.47
N ASN A 10 3.75 -1.67 -21.59
CA ASN A 10 2.77 -2.28 -22.48
C ASN A 10 1.39 -2.47 -21.81
N ASN A 11 1.15 -1.86 -20.65
CA ASN A 11 -0.05 -2.03 -19.82
C ASN A 11 -0.28 -3.46 -19.33
N GLU A 12 0.73 -4.33 -19.31
CA GLU A 12 0.64 -5.62 -18.64
C GLU A 12 0.79 -5.41 -17.13
N LEU A 13 0.23 -6.32 -16.34
CA LEU A 13 0.44 -6.32 -14.89
C LEU A 13 1.52 -7.35 -14.58
N SER A 14 2.50 -6.93 -13.77
CA SER A 14 3.49 -7.86 -13.22
C SER A 14 2.92 -8.54 -11.98
N ASP A 15 3.23 -9.81 -11.80
CA ASP A 15 3.10 -10.57 -10.55
C ASP A 15 4.48 -10.79 -9.87
N LYS A 16 5.54 -10.25 -10.48
CA LYS A 16 6.91 -10.45 -10.02
C LYS A 16 7.24 -9.57 -8.83
N ILE A 17 8.16 -10.06 -8.02
CA ILE A 17 8.77 -9.33 -6.92
C ILE A 17 10.27 -9.14 -7.19
N TYR A 18 10.72 -7.92 -6.97
CA TYR A 18 12.10 -7.50 -7.18
C TYR A 18 12.68 -6.94 -5.89
N VAL A 19 13.86 -7.43 -5.53
CA VAL A 19 14.65 -6.89 -4.41
C VAL A 19 15.75 -6.01 -4.98
N MET A 20 15.67 -4.72 -4.67
CA MET A 20 16.65 -3.73 -5.09
C MET A 20 17.58 -3.36 -3.92
N SER A 21 18.87 -3.58 -4.09
CA SER A 21 19.91 -3.33 -3.09
C SER A 21 21.07 -2.51 -3.66
N VAL A 22 21.79 -1.81 -2.79
CA VAL A 22 23.03 -1.09 -3.17
C VAL A 22 24.19 -2.07 -3.10
N VAL A 23 24.93 -2.23 -4.20
CA VAL A 23 26.11 -3.11 -4.26
C VAL A 23 27.38 -2.36 -3.94
N CYS A 24 27.57 -1.19 -4.56
CA CYS A 24 28.74 -0.36 -4.32
C CYS A 24 28.45 1.12 -4.56
N LYS A 25 29.30 1.97 -3.98
CA LYS A 25 29.24 3.42 -4.11
C LYS A 25 30.64 3.97 -4.30
N ASN A 26 30.97 4.42 -5.51
CA ASN A 26 32.28 4.96 -5.88
C ASN A 26 32.10 6.38 -6.43
N ASN A 27 32.78 7.37 -5.86
CA ASN A 27 32.73 8.77 -6.31
C ASN A 27 31.30 9.29 -6.57
N LYS A 28 30.39 9.06 -5.60
CA LYS A 28 28.94 9.37 -5.69
C LYS A 28 28.15 8.61 -6.77
N LYS A 29 28.78 7.78 -7.60
CA LYS A 29 28.10 6.82 -8.47
C LYS A 29 27.69 5.59 -7.65
N VAL A 30 26.41 5.29 -7.62
CA VAL A 30 25.83 4.13 -6.91
C VAL A 30 25.50 3.06 -7.94
N THR A 31 25.90 1.81 -7.66
CA THR A 31 25.49 0.65 -8.45
C THR A 31 24.46 -0.13 -7.65
N PHE A 32 23.30 -0.37 -8.25
CA PHE A 32 22.24 -1.18 -7.67
C PHE A 32 22.25 -2.59 -8.26
N CYS A 33 21.86 -3.57 -7.46
CA CYS A 33 21.46 -4.89 -7.94
C CYS A 33 19.94 -4.98 -7.80
N CYS A 34 19.28 -5.43 -8.86
CA CYS A 34 17.87 -5.77 -8.84
C CYS A 34 17.76 -7.28 -9.08
N THR A 35 17.26 -8.01 -8.10
CA THR A 35 17.10 -9.46 -8.17
C THR A 35 15.63 -9.79 -8.19
N GLU A 36 15.16 -10.47 -9.25
CA GLU A 36 13.85 -11.10 -9.26
C GLU A 36 13.85 -12.25 -8.25
N LYS A 37 12.81 -12.31 -7.42
CA LYS A 37 12.59 -13.37 -6.46
C LYS A 37 11.35 -14.14 -6.90
N ASP A 38 11.49 -15.45 -7.08
CA ASP A 38 10.35 -16.30 -7.35
C ASP A 38 9.53 -16.48 -6.08
N LEU A 39 8.21 -16.47 -6.22
CA LEU A 39 7.27 -16.76 -5.15
C LEU A 39 6.61 -18.11 -5.37
N VAL A 40 6.39 -18.85 -4.29
CA VAL A 40 5.65 -20.13 -4.28
C VAL A 40 4.55 -20.09 -3.21
N GLY A 41 3.51 -20.92 -3.37
CA GLY A 41 2.36 -20.95 -2.48
C GLY A 41 1.20 -20.11 -2.98
N ASP A 42 0.56 -19.34 -2.10
CA ASP A 42 -0.58 -18.50 -2.44
C ASP A 42 -0.09 -17.17 -3.02
N ILE A 43 0.29 -17.17 -4.29
CA ILE A 43 0.85 -15.99 -4.94
C ILE A 43 -0.26 -14.95 -5.19
N PRO A 44 -0.09 -13.68 -4.78
CA PRO A 44 -1.03 -12.63 -5.14
C PRO A 44 -1.07 -12.46 -6.66
N GLU A 45 -2.27 -12.38 -7.24
CA GLU A 45 -2.39 -12.08 -8.67
C GLU A 45 -1.70 -10.76 -9.07
N ALA A 46 -1.32 -10.67 -10.34
CA ALA A 46 -0.72 -9.47 -10.93
C ALA A 46 -1.61 -8.23 -10.72
N ARG A 47 -1.07 -7.20 -10.07
CA ARG A 47 -1.86 -6.06 -9.56
C ARG A 47 -1.07 -4.76 -9.46
N TYR A 48 -1.78 -3.65 -9.39
CA TYR A 48 -1.22 -2.31 -9.20
C TYR A 48 -2.05 -1.48 -8.21
N GLY A 49 -1.47 -0.43 -7.62
CA GLY A 49 -2.16 0.39 -6.61
C GLY A 49 -2.45 -0.35 -5.29
N HIS A 50 -1.73 -1.44 -5.04
CA HIS A 50 -1.67 -2.14 -3.75
C HIS A 50 -0.51 -1.57 -2.92
N THR A 51 -0.44 -1.94 -1.64
CA THR A 51 0.74 -1.66 -0.82
C THR A 51 1.47 -2.94 -0.44
N ILE A 52 2.76 -2.79 -0.17
CA ILE A 52 3.62 -3.82 0.40
C ILE A 52 4.46 -3.20 1.52
N ASP A 53 4.38 -3.77 2.70
CA ASP A 53 5.09 -3.32 3.90
C ASP A 53 5.86 -4.45 4.55
N VAL A 54 6.93 -4.13 5.27
CA VAL A 54 7.70 -5.12 6.02
C VAL A 54 7.41 -4.97 7.51
N VAL A 55 6.91 -6.04 8.13
CA VAL A 55 6.72 -6.13 9.57
C VAL A 55 7.81 -6.95 10.22
N HIS A 56 8.08 -6.65 11.49
CA HIS A 56 9.07 -7.30 12.32
C HIS A 56 8.40 -7.83 13.59
N SER A 57 8.42 -9.15 13.77
CA SER A 57 7.80 -9.81 14.92
C SER A 57 8.72 -10.92 15.43
N ARG A 58 9.02 -10.89 16.74
CA ARG A 58 9.89 -11.86 17.43
C ARG A 58 11.25 -12.10 16.74
N GLY A 59 11.84 -11.04 16.17
CA GLY A 59 13.12 -11.10 15.46
C GLY A 59 13.05 -11.63 14.02
N LYS A 60 11.85 -11.93 13.50
CA LYS A 60 11.61 -12.31 12.11
C LYS A 60 11.03 -11.14 11.33
N SER A 61 11.33 -11.07 10.03
CA SER A 61 10.76 -10.09 9.10
C SER A 61 9.80 -10.78 8.13
N MET A 62 8.70 -10.12 7.78
CA MET A 62 7.72 -10.66 6.84
C MET A 62 7.16 -9.53 5.98
N GLY A 63 7.03 -9.76 4.68
CA GLY A 63 6.30 -8.87 3.78
C GLY A 63 4.79 -9.03 3.96
N VAL A 64 4.05 -7.93 3.90
CA VAL A 64 2.59 -7.95 3.93
C VAL A 64 2.08 -7.19 2.72
N VAL A 65 1.35 -7.87 1.85
CA VAL A 65 0.76 -7.31 0.63
C VAL A 65 -0.75 -7.20 0.80
N PHE A 66 -1.33 -6.04 0.50
CA PHE A 66 -2.77 -5.83 0.60
C PHE A 66 -3.36 -4.99 -0.54
N GLY A 67 -4.54 -5.41 -1.00
CA GLY A 67 -5.41 -4.67 -1.92
C GLY A 67 -4.87 -4.53 -3.35
N GLY A 68 -5.21 -3.41 -3.98
CA GLY A 68 -4.89 -3.07 -5.37
C GLY A 68 -5.93 -3.50 -6.38
N ARG A 69 -5.63 -3.23 -7.65
CA ARG A 69 -6.45 -3.56 -8.81
C ARG A 69 -5.75 -4.51 -9.75
N SER A 70 -6.54 -5.35 -10.38
CA SER A 70 -6.16 -6.22 -11.49
C SER A 70 -7.08 -5.99 -12.68
N TYR A 71 -6.69 -6.50 -13.84
CA TYR A 71 -7.64 -6.60 -14.95
C TYR A 71 -8.73 -7.60 -14.60
N ILE A 72 -9.92 -7.40 -15.18
CA ILE A 72 -10.99 -8.40 -15.04
C ILE A 72 -10.48 -9.80 -15.46
N PRO A 73 -10.91 -10.88 -14.77
CA PRO A 73 -10.42 -12.23 -15.03
C PRO A 73 -10.55 -12.62 -16.50
N SER A 74 -9.59 -13.40 -17.02
CA SER A 74 -9.53 -13.77 -18.44
C SER A 74 -10.83 -14.38 -18.97
N ALA A 75 -11.57 -15.14 -18.15
CA ALA A 75 -12.86 -15.72 -18.50
C ALA A 75 -13.98 -14.69 -18.76
N GLN A 76 -13.85 -13.48 -18.24
CA GLN A 76 -14.81 -12.38 -18.37
C GLN A 76 -14.28 -11.24 -19.26
N ARG A 77 -13.03 -11.34 -19.74
CA ARG A 77 -12.36 -10.27 -20.49
C ARG A 77 -12.73 -10.34 -21.96
N THR A 78 -13.30 -9.26 -22.47
CA THR A 78 -13.57 -9.07 -23.90
C THR A 78 -12.64 -8.01 -24.48
N THR A 79 -12.56 -7.91 -25.80
CA THR A 79 -11.81 -6.85 -26.48
C THR A 79 -12.36 -5.45 -26.16
N GLU A 80 -13.67 -5.32 -26.00
CA GLU A 80 -14.34 -4.07 -25.62
C GLU A 80 -14.03 -3.64 -24.18
N LYS A 81 -13.84 -4.61 -23.27
CA LYS A 81 -13.51 -4.38 -21.86
C LYS A 81 -12.05 -4.72 -21.56
N TRP A 82 -11.18 -4.66 -22.58
CA TRP A 82 -9.81 -5.13 -22.45
C TRP A 82 -9.06 -4.42 -21.32
N ASN A 83 -9.25 -3.12 -21.16
CA ASN A 83 -8.59 -2.33 -20.13
C ASN A 83 -9.42 -2.16 -18.85
N SER A 84 -10.57 -2.84 -18.74
CA SER A 84 -11.40 -2.79 -17.55
C SER A 84 -10.71 -3.48 -16.38
N VAL A 85 -10.78 -2.85 -15.22
CA VAL A 85 -10.15 -3.31 -13.98
C VAL A 85 -11.19 -3.54 -12.90
N ALA A 86 -10.87 -4.41 -11.94
CA ALA A 86 -11.60 -4.60 -10.70
C ALA A 86 -10.62 -4.42 -9.53
N ASP A 87 -11.13 -4.12 -8.33
CA ASP A 87 -10.28 -4.29 -7.15
C ASP A 87 -10.07 -5.78 -6.91
N CYS A 88 -8.85 -6.13 -6.49
CA CYS A 88 -8.51 -7.49 -6.07
C CYS A 88 -9.32 -7.88 -4.83
N LEU A 89 -9.46 -9.18 -4.60
CA LEU A 89 -10.04 -9.70 -3.36
C LEU A 89 -9.26 -9.14 -2.14
N PRO A 90 -9.94 -8.79 -1.04
CA PRO A 90 -9.34 -8.15 0.13
C PRO A 90 -8.57 -9.13 1.03
N HIS A 91 -7.77 -10.00 0.41
CA HIS A 91 -6.89 -10.93 1.12
C HIS A 91 -5.60 -10.21 1.52
N VAL A 92 -5.07 -10.58 2.68
CA VAL A 92 -3.74 -10.19 3.14
C VAL A 92 -2.78 -11.32 2.81
N PHE A 93 -1.69 -11.01 2.11
CA PHE A 93 -0.66 -12.00 1.79
C PHE A 93 0.56 -11.76 2.68
N LEU A 94 1.01 -12.80 3.37
CA LEU A 94 2.32 -12.80 4.01
C LEU A 94 3.35 -13.37 3.04
N VAL A 95 4.42 -12.63 2.79
CA VAL A 95 5.50 -12.97 1.86
C VAL A 95 6.82 -13.06 2.60
N ASP A 96 7.37 -14.27 2.65
CA ASP A 96 8.70 -14.54 3.19
C ASP A 96 9.74 -14.33 2.09
N PHE A 97 10.59 -13.31 2.22
CA PHE A 97 11.61 -13.00 1.20
C PHE A 97 12.87 -13.87 1.27
N GLU A 98 13.08 -14.56 2.39
CA GLU A 98 14.20 -15.49 2.57
C GLU A 98 13.94 -16.76 1.76
N PHE A 99 12.76 -17.34 1.93
CA PHE A 99 12.36 -18.60 1.27
C PHE A 99 11.54 -18.41 -0.01
N GLY A 100 11.00 -17.21 -0.26
CA GLY A 100 10.12 -16.95 -1.41
C GLY A 100 8.73 -17.55 -1.25
N CYS A 101 8.24 -17.71 -0.01
CA CYS A 101 6.94 -18.34 0.25
C CYS A 101 5.86 -17.28 0.47
N SER A 102 4.69 -17.48 -0.14
CA SER A 102 3.51 -16.63 0.06
C SER A 102 2.36 -17.43 0.67
N THR A 103 1.65 -16.83 1.62
CA THR A 103 0.45 -17.42 2.25
C THR A 103 -0.64 -16.36 2.35
N SER A 104 -1.85 -16.72 1.95
CA SER A 104 -2.99 -15.81 1.94
C SER A 104 -3.84 -15.95 3.22
N TYR A 105 -4.37 -14.82 3.70
CA TYR A 105 -5.23 -14.73 4.87
C TYR A 105 -6.49 -13.95 4.51
N ILE A 106 -7.64 -14.55 4.80
CA ILE A 106 -8.95 -13.92 4.67
C ILE A 106 -9.33 -13.39 6.05
N LEU A 107 -9.52 -12.06 6.16
CA LEU A 107 -9.82 -11.39 7.42
C LEU A 107 -11.26 -10.86 7.38
N PRO A 108 -12.13 -11.20 8.35
CA PRO A 108 -13.54 -10.85 8.32
C PRO A 108 -13.80 -9.35 8.43
N GLU A 109 -12.85 -8.56 8.89
CA GLU A 109 -12.95 -7.10 8.93
C GLU A 109 -12.80 -6.45 7.54
N LEU A 110 -12.18 -7.16 6.59
CA LEU A 110 -11.85 -6.65 5.26
C LEU A 110 -12.81 -7.25 4.23
N GLN A 111 -13.93 -6.55 3.99
CA GLN A 111 -15.01 -7.05 3.12
C GLN A 111 -14.92 -6.54 1.68
N ASP A 112 -14.51 -5.29 1.49
CA ASP A 112 -14.43 -4.67 0.17
C ASP A 112 -12.99 -4.61 -0.33
N GLY A 113 -12.82 -4.80 -1.64
CA GLY A 113 -11.56 -4.51 -2.32
C GLY A 113 -11.18 -3.03 -2.18
N LEU A 114 -9.88 -2.78 -2.00
CA LEU A 114 -9.36 -1.45 -1.70
C LEU A 114 -8.05 -1.18 -2.44
N SER A 115 -7.96 -0.03 -3.08
CA SER A 115 -6.81 0.38 -3.89
C SER A 115 -6.38 1.80 -3.60
N PHE A 116 -5.11 2.12 -3.86
CA PHE A 116 -4.53 3.46 -3.64
C PHE A 116 -4.72 3.96 -2.20
N HIS A 117 -4.72 3.05 -1.24
CA HIS A 117 -4.71 3.36 0.19
C HIS A 117 -3.28 3.69 0.64
N VAL A 118 -3.18 4.36 1.78
CA VAL A 118 -1.90 4.56 2.47
C VAL A 118 -1.69 3.40 3.43
N SER A 119 -0.44 2.94 3.54
CA SER A 119 -0.05 1.94 4.53
C SER A 119 1.14 2.44 5.36
N ILE A 120 1.13 2.11 6.64
CA ILE A 120 2.18 2.50 7.60
C ILE A 120 2.57 1.28 8.41
N ALA A 121 3.79 0.81 8.24
CA ALA A 121 4.36 -0.27 9.04
C ALA A 121 5.03 0.26 10.30
N ARG A 122 4.73 -0.33 11.46
CA ARG A 122 5.47 -0.13 12.70
C ARG A 122 5.58 -1.44 13.45
N ASN A 123 6.81 -1.93 13.61
CA ASN A 123 7.11 -3.20 14.25
C ASN A 123 6.31 -4.34 13.62
N ASP A 124 5.45 -5.01 14.37
CA ASP A 124 4.63 -6.15 13.98
C ASP A 124 3.25 -5.76 13.43
N THR A 125 3.01 -4.47 13.20
CA THR A 125 1.69 -3.92 12.92
C THR A 125 1.72 -3.02 11.68
N ILE A 126 0.68 -3.12 10.85
CA ILE A 126 0.43 -2.23 9.71
C ILE A 126 -0.89 -1.51 9.92
N TYR A 127 -0.89 -0.21 9.62
CA TYR A 127 -2.07 0.61 9.55
C TYR A 127 -2.42 0.88 8.09
N ILE A 128 -3.61 0.52 7.65
CA ILE A 128 -4.15 0.83 6.33
C ILE A 128 -5.17 1.96 6.46
N LEU A 129 -4.97 3.04 5.71
CA LEU A 129 -5.75 4.26 5.82
C LEU A 129 -6.30 4.71 4.47
N GLY A 130 -7.59 5.05 4.45
CA GLY A 130 -8.27 5.57 3.27
C GLY A 130 -8.37 4.53 2.16
N GLY A 131 -8.01 4.93 0.94
CA GLY A 131 -8.14 4.15 -0.29
C GLY A 131 -9.42 4.43 -1.07
N HIS A 132 -9.57 3.72 -2.18
CA HIS A 132 -10.71 3.76 -3.06
C HIS A 132 -11.21 2.35 -3.35
N SER A 133 -12.49 2.11 -3.09
CA SER A 133 -13.20 0.92 -3.54
C SER A 133 -13.92 1.23 -4.85
N LEU A 134 -13.49 0.57 -5.92
CA LEU A 134 -14.04 0.68 -7.26
C LEU A 134 -15.42 0.05 -7.39
N ALA A 135 -15.68 -1.07 -6.70
CA ALA A 135 -16.98 -1.75 -6.75
C ALA A 135 -18.13 -0.82 -6.33
N ASN A 136 -17.90 -0.04 -5.27
CA ASN A 136 -18.87 0.90 -4.72
C ASN A 136 -18.61 2.35 -5.16
N ASN A 137 -17.49 2.60 -5.86
CA ASN A 137 -17.01 3.93 -6.26
C ASN A 137 -16.93 4.94 -5.09
N ILE A 138 -16.43 4.48 -3.94
CA ILE A 138 -16.32 5.28 -2.71
C ILE A 138 -14.87 5.35 -2.22
N ARG A 139 -14.57 6.43 -1.50
CA ARG A 139 -13.35 6.59 -0.71
C ARG A 139 -13.72 6.49 0.77
N PRO A 140 -13.69 5.28 1.36
CA PRO A 140 -14.15 5.14 2.73
C PRO A 140 -13.14 5.78 3.69
N ALA A 141 -13.63 6.33 4.81
CA ALA A 141 -12.79 6.85 5.88
C ALA A 141 -12.30 5.72 6.80
N ASN A 142 -11.87 4.60 6.22
CA ASN A 142 -11.48 3.41 6.95
C ASN A 142 -10.05 3.56 7.52
N LEU A 143 -9.87 3.03 8.72
CA LEU A 143 -8.57 2.82 9.33
C LEU A 143 -8.52 1.40 9.88
N TYR A 144 -7.73 0.56 9.24
CA TYR A 144 -7.53 -0.83 9.65
C TYR A 144 -6.17 -0.95 10.32
N ARG A 145 -6.11 -1.70 11.40
CA ARG A 145 -4.86 -2.12 12.03
C ARG A 145 -4.72 -3.64 11.89
N ILE A 146 -3.75 -4.06 11.10
CA ILE A 146 -3.40 -5.45 10.87
C ILE A 146 -2.16 -5.77 11.71
N LYS A 147 -2.28 -6.73 12.63
CA LYS A 147 -1.19 -7.20 13.47
C LYS A 147 -0.74 -8.59 13.02
N VAL A 148 0.57 -8.79 12.90
CA VAL A 148 1.18 -10.03 12.44
C VAL A 148 2.08 -10.60 13.54
N ASP A 149 1.74 -11.78 14.06
CA ASP A 149 2.59 -12.54 14.97
C ASP A 149 3.29 -13.68 14.24
N LEU A 150 4.61 -13.82 14.45
CA LEU A 150 5.46 -14.81 13.79
C LEU A 150 6.07 -15.79 14.81
N PRO A 151 5.28 -16.71 15.39
CA PRO A 151 5.80 -17.74 16.28
C PRO A 151 6.72 -18.74 15.53
N LEU A 152 7.18 -19.78 16.21
CA LEU A 152 7.92 -20.88 15.56
C LEU A 152 7.02 -21.72 14.63
N GLY A 153 5.72 -21.75 14.89
CA GLY A 153 4.72 -22.41 14.04
C GLY A 153 4.15 -21.48 12.97
N SER A 154 2.88 -21.67 12.63
CA SER A 154 2.17 -20.87 11.63
C SER A 154 2.02 -19.40 12.08
N PRO A 155 2.21 -18.43 11.17
CA PRO A 155 1.90 -17.03 11.44
C PRO A 155 0.44 -16.81 11.86
N ALA A 156 0.21 -15.78 12.66
CA ALA A 156 -1.14 -15.32 13.00
C ALA A 156 -1.32 -13.88 12.49
N VAL A 157 -2.41 -13.63 11.79
CA VAL A 157 -2.78 -12.30 11.28
C VAL A 157 -4.12 -11.92 11.87
N ASN A 158 -4.21 -10.74 12.48
CA ASN A 158 -5.44 -10.23 13.06
C ASN A 158 -5.70 -8.80 12.57
N CYS A 159 -6.93 -8.49 12.18
CA CYS A 159 -7.33 -7.15 11.78
C CYS A 159 -8.26 -6.54 12.83
N THR A 160 -8.12 -5.24 13.04
CA THR A 160 -9.02 -4.47 13.90
C THR A 160 -9.39 -3.18 13.19
N VAL A 161 -10.69 -2.88 13.11
CA VAL A 161 -11.18 -1.61 12.57
C VAL A 161 -11.06 -0.56 13.67
N LEU A 162 -10.37 0.54 13.38
CA LEU A 162 -10.20 1.66 14.30
C LEU A 162 -11.07 2.84 13.83
N PRO A 163 -11.62 3.64 14.76
CA PRO A 163 -12.29 4.88 14.40
C PRO A 163 -11.27 5.96 13.99
N GLY A 164 -11.75 7.06 13.40
CA GLY A 164 -10.92 8.23 13.10
C GLY A 164 -10.06 8.13 11.85
N GLY A 165 -10.38 7.22 10.93
CA GLY A 165 -9.79 7.22 9.59
C GLY A 165 -10.19 8.46 8.77
N ILE A 166 -9.47 8.69 7.67
CA ILE A 166 -9.71 9.81 6.76
C ILE A 166 -10.10 9.29 5.37
N SER A 167 -11.06 9.96 4.74
CA SER A 167 -11.47 9.67 3.36
C SER A 167 -10.46 10.31 2.40
N VAL A 168 -9.57 9.49 1.86
CA VAL A 168 -8.55 9.91 0.88
C VAL A 168 -8.08 8.73 0.05
N SER A 169 -7.80 8.93 -1.23
CA SER A 169 -7.06 7.97 -2.07
C SER A 169 -5.83 8.60 -2.69
N SER A 170 -4.81 7.80 -2.99
CA SER A 170 -3.57 8.21 -3.66
C SER A 170 -2.83 9.34 -2.93
N ALA A 171 -2.90 9.37 -1.60
CA ALA A 171 -2.17 10.33 -0.81
C ALA A 171 -0.68 9.96 -0.74
N ILE A 172 0.15 10.96 -0.51
CA ILE A 172 1.60 10.78 -0.37
C ILE A 172 1.90 10.71 1.13
N LEU A 173 2.54 9.63 1.55
CA LEU A 173 3.03 9.45 2.91
C LEU A 173 4.53 9.78 2.97
N THR A 174 4.95 10.53 3.98
CA THR A 174 6.36 10.73 4.29
C THR A 174 6.59 10.59 5.79
N GLN A 175 7.71 10.00 6.19
CA GLN A 175 8.10 9.93 7.59
C GLN A 175 8.84 11.22 7.97
N THR A 176 8.38 11.91 9.00
CA THR A 176 9.02 13.13 9.52
C THR A 176 9.86 12.87 10.75
N ASN A 177 9.49 11.85 11.54
CA ASN A 177 10.22 11.40 12.71
C ASN A 177 10.05 9.88 12.91
N SER A 178 10.74 9.27 13.87
CA SER A 178 10.70 7.81 14.09
C SER A 178 9.28 7.25 14.20
N ASP A 179 8.39 8.01 14.83
CA ASP A 179 7.00 7.61 15.10
C ASP A 179 5.98 8.62 14.55
N GLU A 180 6.41 9.51 13.68
CA GLU A 180 5.57 10.56 13.09
C GLU A 180 5.66 10.54 11.57
N PHE A 181 4.49 10.60 10.94
CA PHE A 181 4.33 10.64 9.50
C PHE A 181 3.45 11.81 9.11
N VAL A 182 3.63 12.29 7.89
CA VAL A 182 2.74 13.29 7.29
C VAL A 182 2.12 12.70 6.03
N ILE A 183 0.81 12.87 5.91
CA ILE A 183 0.05 12.61 4.71
C ILE A 183 -0.25 13.93 4.01
N VAL A 184 0.15 14.00 2.75
CA VAL A 184 -0.06 15.16 1.89
C VAL A 184 -0.83 14.74 0.65
N GLY A 185 -1.80 15.57 0.27
CA GLY A 185 -2.50 15.47 -0.99
C GLY A 185 -3.40 14.24 -1.14
N GLY A 186 -3.51 13.75 -2.38
CA GLY A 186 -4.48 12.72 -2.76
C GLY A 186 -5.84 13.30 -3.17
N TYR A 187 -6.86 12.47 -3.14
CA TYR A 187 -8.20 12.81 -3.63
C TYR A 187 -9.25 12.46 -2.59
N GLN A 188 -10.16 13.39 -2.30
CA GLN A 188 -11.29 13.18 -1.40
C GLN A 188 -12.52 12.70 -2.15
N LEU A 189 -12.74 13.22 -3.36
CA LEU A 189 -13.78 12.81 -4.31
C LEU A 189 -13.18 12.73 -5.72
N GLU A 190 -13.94 12.21 -6.68
CA GLU A 190 -13.45 12.01 -8.05
C GLU A 190 -13.04 13.32 -8.75
N ASN A 191 -13.72 14.41 -8.42
CA ASN A 191 -13.48 15.74 -8.95
C ASN A 191 -12.83 16.69 -7.92
N GLN A 192 -12.41 16.18 -6.76
CA GLN A 192 -11.90 17.01 -5.66
C GLN A 192 -10.61 16.43 -5.08
N LYS A 193 -9.50 17.16 -5.29
CA LYS A 193 -8.22 16.90 -4.62
C LYS A 193 -8.35 17.19 -3.13
N ARG A 194 -7.62 16.44 -2.30
CA ARG A 194 -7.52 16.70 -0.86
C ARG A 194 -6.45 17.76 -0.60
N MET A 195 -6.84 18.98 -0.31
CA MET A 195 -5.89 20.09 -0.08
C MET A 195 -5.31 20.13 1.34
N VAL A 196 -5.97 19.45 2.28
CA VAL A 196 -5.61 19.35 3.70
C VAL A 196 -4.49 18.32 3.90
N CYS A 197 -3.54 18.64 4.77
CA CYS A 197 -2.48 17.74 5.22
C CYS A 197 -2.79 17.18 6.62
N ASN A 198 -2.29 15.99 6.90
CA ASN A 198 -2.45 15.35 8.21
C ASN A 198 -1.10 14.90 8.76
N VAL A 199 -0.92 15.07 10.07
CA VAL A 199 0.15 14.41 10.81
C VAL A 199 -0.43 13.16 11.47
N ILE A 200 0.34 12.08 11.42
CA ILE A 200 0.02 10.80 12.04
C ILE A 200 1.09 10.52 13.07
N SER A 201 0.69 10.44 14.33
CA SER A 201 1.55 10.10 15.45
C SER A 201 1.24 8.67 15.89
N LEU A 202 2.27 7.83 15.99
CA LEU A 202 2.16 6.47 16.50
C LEU A 202 2.75 6.42 17.91
N GLU A 203 1.93 6.28 18.95
CA GLU A 203 2.40 6.19 20.35
C GLU A 203 1.69 5.07 21.10
N ASN A 204 2.42 4.26 21.87
CA ASN A 204 1.84 3.25 22.77
C ASN A 204 0.80 2.32 22.09
N ASN A 205 1.09 1.82 20.88
CA ASN A 205 0.17 1.01 20.06
C ASN A 205 -1.14 1.70 19.64
N LYS A 206 -1.18 3.03 19.72
CA LYS A 206 -2.24 3.88 19.21
C LYS A 206 -1.75 4.67 18.00
N ILE A 207 -2.69 5.01 17.14
CA ILE A 207 -2.51 5.88 16.00
C ILE A 207 -3.41 7.11 16.21
N GLU A 208 -2.82 8.28 16.13
CA GLU A 208 -3.53 9.56 16.21
C GLU A 208 -3.34 10.31 14.91
N ILE A 209 -4.45 10.73 14.30
CA ILE A 209 -4.45 11.49 13.05
C ILE A 209 -4.95 12.90 13.37
N ARG A 210 -4.11 13.89 13.11
CA ARG A 210 -4.41 15.31 13.35
C ARG A 210 -4.28 16.09 12.06
N GLU A 211 -5.14 17.08 11.87
CA GLU A 211 -5.01 18.02 10.76
C GLU A 211 -3.84 18.98 11.02
N MET A 212 -3.08 19.26 9.97
CA MET A 212 -2.01 20.25 9.99
C MET A 212 -2.46 21.56 9.36
N GLU A 213 -1.72 22.63 9.60
CA GLU A 213 -1.88 23.86 8.83
C GLU A 213 -1.72 23.56 7.34
N THR A 214 -2.70 23.96 6.54
CA THR A 214 -2.71 23.71 5.11
C THR A 214 -1.61 24.55 4.46
N PRO A 215 -0.69 23.94 3.67
CA PRO A 215 0.31 24.71 2.93
C PRO A 215 -0.33 25.76 2.03
N ASP A 216 0.34 26.89 1.82
CA ASP A 216 -0.12 27.87 0.84
C ASP A 216 0.13 27.39 -0.59
N TRP A 217 -0.79 26.57 -1.08
CA TRP A 217 -0.74 26.01 -2.42
C TRP A 217 -0.83 27.13 -3.47
N THR A 218 0.05 27.09 -4.48
CA THR A 218 -0.01 28.04 -5.59
C THR A 218 -1.33 27.91 -6.37
N PRO A 219 -1.76 28.95 -7.11
CA PRO A 219 -2.93 28.88 -7.96
C PRO A 219 -2.89 27.69 -8.93
N ASP A 220 -1.74 27.33 -9.48
CA ASP A 220 -1.61 26.20 -10.40
C ASP A 220 -1.97 24.87 -9.72
N ILE A 221 -1.51 24.65 -8.48
CA ILE A 221 -1.83 23.44 -7.71
C ILE A 221 -3.32 23.45 -7.31
N LYS A 222 -3.84 24.61 -6.89
CA LYS A 222 -5.26 24.77 -6.52
C LYS A 222 -6.19 24.43 -7.71
N HIS A 223 -5.92 24.98 -8.89
CA HIS A 223 -6.77 24.85 -10.07
C HIS A 223 -6.50 23.59 -10.92
N SER A 224 -5.35 22.93 -10.76
CA SER A 224 -5.10 21.67 -11.46
C SER A 224 -6.13 20.61 -11.08
N LYS A 225 -6.66 19.86 -12.05
CA LYS A 225 -7.57 18.75 -11.76
C LYS A 225 -6.85 17.59 -11.06
N ILE A 226 -5.59 17.35 -11.39
CA ILE A 226 -4.83 16.19 -10.95
C ILE A 226 -3.47 16.58 -10.37
N TRP A 227 -2.97 15.72 -9.50
CA TRP A 227 -1.59 15.74 -9.03
C TRP A 227 -1.11 14.31 -8.76
N PHE A 228 0.20 14.15 -8.69
CA PHE A 228 0.85 12.92 -8.31
C PHE A 228 2.24 13.27 -7.76
N GLY A 229 2.81 12.33 -7.01
CA GLY A 229 4.13 12.49 -6.43
C GLY A 229 4.45 11.32 -5.52
N SER A 230 5.64 11.37 -4.92
CA SER A 230 6.13 10.42 -3.93
C SER A 230 7.03 11.17 -2.94
N SER A 231 7.19 10.63 -1.74
CA SER A 231 8.23 11.12 -0.82
C SER A 231 9.63 10.90 -1.44
N MET A 232 10.55 11.81 -1.13
CA MET A 232 11.95 11.73 -1.55
C MET A 232 12.82 10.84 -0.65
N GLY A 233 12.27 10.34 0.46
CA GLY A 233 12.99 9.54 1.45
C GLY A 233 13.57 10.38 2.57
#